data_AF-A0A2K8Z332-F1
#
_entry.id   AF-A0A2K8Z332-F1
#
_cell.length_a   1.000
_cell.length_b   1.000
_cell.length_c   1.000
_cell.angle_alpha   90.00
_cell.angle_beta   90.00
_cell.angle_gamma   90.00
#
_symmetry.space_group_name_H-M   'P 1'
#
loop_
_entity.id
_entity.type
_entity.pdbx_description
1 polymer ?
#
loop_
_entity_poly.entity_id
_entity_poly.type
_entity_poly.pdbx_seq_one_letter_code
_entity_poly.pdbx_strand_id
1 'polypeptide(L)'
;MHRRLTCFFFLAAVYSPLFGQQAFDIEPGKPAQLNGIDYGIEIRNERSMDISGETFMRYELAIYATNKSNCTKIFFPKQTLFGQEDQNQLAIFDCLNANGKRLTSKSGKVMARPFTVPYQQRIKNSEGKDVTTTTNIQAGHILRNGETVSNSFIAIVPNGERPILKVRINEIPDL
;
A
#
# COMPACT_ATOMS: atom_id res chain seq x y z
N MET A 1 -27.93 52.34 18.81
CA MET A 1 -28.25 51.22 17.88
C MET A 1 -26.95 50.68 17.28
N HIS A 2 -26.24 49.78 17.95
CA HIS A 2 -25.12 49.05 17.33
C HIS A 2 -25.16 47.60 17.80
N ARG A 3 -25.87 46.76 17.04
CA ARG A 3 -26.00 45.32 17.32
C ARG A 3 -26.23 44.55 16.03
N ARG A 4 -25.36 44.70 15.04
CA ARG A 4 -25.39 43.91 13.78
C ARG A 4 -24.00 43.81 13.16
N LEU A 5 -23.02 43.26 13.87
CA LEU A 5 -21.72 42.94 13.27
C LEU A 5 -21.08 41.69 13.89
N THR A 6 -21.90 40.65 14.13
CA THR A 6 -21.44 39.43 14.82
C THR A 6 -21.95 38.13 14.19
N CYS A 7 -22.38 38.15 12.93
CA CYS A 7 -22.91 36.95 12.25
C CYS A 7 -22.19 36.57 10.95
N PHE A 8 -21.16 37.29 10.51
CA PHE A 8 -20.50 37.00 9.23
C PHE A 8 -19.21 36.16 9.32
N PHE A 9 -18.79 35.73 10.51
CA PHE A 9 -17.57 34.93 10.68
C PHE A 9 -17.80 33.42 10.84
N PHE A 10 -19.05 32.95 10.89
CA PHE A 10 -19.35 31.52 11.11
C PHE A 10 -19.68 30.72 9.84
N LEU A 11 -19.87 31.37 8.68
CA LEU A 11 -20.29 30.67 7.45
C LEU A 11 -19.16 30.29 6.49
N ALA A 12 -17.91 30.72 6.73
CA ALA A 12 -16.79 30.47 5.82
C ALA A 12 -15.98 29.20 6.15
N ALA A 13 -16.32 28.46 7.22
CA ALA A 13 -15.52 27.33 7.71
C ALA A 13 -15.91 25.94 7.15
N VAL A 14 -16.82 25.84 6.19
CA VAL A 14 -17.40 24.55 5.75
C VAL A 14 -16.93 24.08 4.37
N TYR A 15 -16.09 24.85 3.66
CA TYR A 15 -15.60 24.49 2.32
C TYR A 15 -14.15 24.03 2.29
N SER A 16 -13.73 23.25 3.29
CA SER A 16 -12.51 22.46 3.16
C SER A 16 -12.87 21.21 2.35
N PRO A 17 -12.40 21.02 1.10
CA PRO A 17 -12.50 19.71 0.48
C PRO A 17 -11.68 18.75 1.34
N LEU A 18 -12.37 17.84 2.03
CA LEU A 18 -11.76 16.65 2.59
C LEU A 18 -11.12 15.91 1.42
N PHE A 19 -9.80 16.03 1.26
CA PHE A 19 -9.01 15.18 0.38
C PHE A 19 -9.05 13.77 0.96
N GLY A 20 -10.13 13.04 0.67
CA GLY A 20 -10.27 11.64 1.00
C GLY A 20 -9.30 10.81 0.17
N GLN A 21 -8.64 9.84 0.80
CA GLN A 21 -7.82 8.86 0.10
C GLN A 21 -8.69 8.15 -0.96
N GLN A 22 -8.31 8.26 -2.24
CA GLN A 22 -9.06 7.67 -3.34
C GLN A 22 -9.03 6.13 -3.23
N ALA A 23 -10.22 5.54 -3.32
CA ALA A 23 -10.40 4.10 -3.37
C ALA A 23 -11.01 3.72 -4.72
N PHE A 24 -10.48 2.69 -5.37
CA PHE A 24 -10.94 2.21 -6.67
C PHE A 24 -11.50 0.81 -6.54
N ASP A 25 -12.63 0.55 -7.20
CA ASP A 25 -13.14 -0.81 -7.38
C ASP A 25 -12.23 -1.57 -8.34
N ILE A 26 -11.94 -2.82 -8.02
CA ILE A 26 -11.08 -3.68 -8.84
C ILE A 26 -11.68 -5.07 -8.99
N GLU A 27 -11.47 -5.66 -10.16
CA GLU A 27 -11.92 -7.01 -10.49
C GLU A 27 -10.76 -7.81 -11.09
N PRO A 28 -10.80 -9.15 -11.04
CA PRO A 28 -9.80 -9.97 -11.72
C PRO A 28 -9.75 -9.62 -13.22
N GLY A 29 -8.56 -9.29 -13.72
CA GLY A 29 -8.35 -8.86 -15.10
C GLY A 29 -8.69 -7.39 -15.40
N LYS A 30 -9.20 -6.62 -14.44
CA LYS A 30 -9.46 -5.17 -14.58
C LYS A 30 -8.71 -4.40 -13.48
N PRO A 31 -7.40 -4.15 -13.64
CA PRO A 31 -6.62 -3.41 -12.65
C PRO A 31 -7.02 -1.94 -12.63
N ALA A 32 -6.93 -1.31 -11.45
CA ALA A 32 -6.95 0.14 -11.34
C ALA A 32 -5.61 0.71 -11.75
N GLN A 33 -5.59 1.86 -12.41
CA GLN A 33 -4.35 2.50 -12.87
C GLN A 33 -4.22 3.89 -12.26
N LEU A 34 -3.05 4.17 -11.66
CA LEU A 34 -2.69 5.49 -11.16
C LEU A 34 -1.20 5.76 -11.37
N ASN A 35 -0.84 6.92 -11.91
CA ASN A 35 0.55 7.36 -12.18
C ASN A 35 1.39 6.34 -12.95
N GLY A 36 0.76 5.63 -13.90
CA GLY A 36 1.39 4.59 -14.71
C GLY A 36 1.69 3.30 -13.94
N ILE A 37 1.07 3.07 -12.79
CA ILE A 37 1.16 1.81 -12.04
C ILE A 37 -0.19 1.12 -12.08
N ASP A 38 -0.19 -0.16 -12.47
CA ASP A 38 -1.36 -1.01 -12.49
C ASP A 38 -1.48 -1.77 -11.17
N TYR A 39 -2.61 -1.62 -10.49
CA TYR A 39 -2.95 -2.29 -9.24
C TYR A 39 -4.06 -3.29 -9.50
N GLY A 40 -3.77 -4.58 -9.33
CA GLY A 40 -4.70 -5.63 -9.70
C GLY A 40 -4.68 -6.82 -8.77
N ILE A 41 -5.60 -7.75 -9.08
CA ILE A 41 -5.82 -8.99 -8.33
C ILE A 41 -5.88 -10.17 -9.29
N GLU A 42 -5.49 -11.33 -8.78
CA GLU A 42 -5.67 -12.63 -9.40
C GLU A 42 -6.20 -13.63 -8.36
N ILE A 43 -7.15 -14.47 -8.76
CA ILE A 43 -7.63 -15.56 -7.92
C ILE A 43 -6.75 -16.77 -8.21
N ARG A 44 -5.93 -17.18 -7.24
CA ARG A 44 -5.06 -18.35 -7.37
C ARG A 44 -5.77 -19.66 -7.06
N ASN A 45 -6.72 -19.61 -6.13
CA ASN A 45 -7.46 -20.78 -5.69
C ASN A 45 -8.83 -20.37 -5.15
N GLU A 46 -9.81 -21.24 -5.36
CA GLU A 46 -11.17 -21.11 -4.87
C GLU A 46 -11.63 -22.47 -4.35
N ARG A 47 -12.17 -22.50 -3.12
CA ARG A 47 -12.77 -23.73 -2.57
C ARG A 47 -13.91 -23.43 -1.62
N SER A 48 -14.88 -24.32 -1.57
CA SER A 48 -15.89 -24.35 -0.51
C SER A 48 -15.31 -24.93 0.78
N MET A 49 -15.74 -24.42 1.92
CA MET A 49 -15.38 -24.95 3.23
C MET A 49 -16.46 -24.72 4.28
N ASP A 50 -16.59 -25.65 5.21
CA ASP A 50 -17.53 -25.50 6.33
C ASP A 50 -16.81 -24.98 7.59
N ILE A 51 -17.41 -23.98 8.23
CA ILE A 51 -16.93 -23.38 9.47
C ILE A 51 -18.09 -23.29 10.45
N SER A 52 -18.03 -24.08 11.52
CA SER A 52 -19.05 -24.11 12.58
C SER A 52 -20.46 -24.42 12.06
N GLY A 53 -20.58 -25.31 11.07
CA GLY A 53 -21.87 -25.74 10.51
C GLY A 53 -22.44 -24.85 9.40
N GLU A 54 -21.73 -23.77 9.04
CA GLU A 54 -22.07 -22.90 7.90
C GLU A 54 -21.03 -23.08 6.78
N THR A 55 -21.49 -23.18 5.53
CA THR A 55 -20.62 -23.24 4.35
C THR A 55 -20.17 -21.84 3.93
N PHE A 56 -18.90 -21.72 3.55
CA PHE A 56 -18.27 -20.49 3.06
C PHE A 56 -17.43 -20.77 1.81
N MET A 57 -17.12 -19.72 1.07
CA MET A 57 -16.14 -19.78 -0.01
C MET A 57 -14.82 -19.17 0.46
N ARG A 58 -13.73 -19.92 0.32
CA ARG A 58 -12.36 -19.48 0.59
C ARG A 58 -11.65 -19.21 -0.72
N TYR A 59 -11.15 -17.98 -0.85
CA TYR A 59 -10.36 -17.53 -1.98
C TYR A 59 -8.92 -17.23 -1.55
N GLU A 60 -7.98 -17.69 -2.36
CA GLU A 60 -6.57 -17.28 -2.27
C GLU A 60 -6.32 -16.21 -3.33
N LEU A 61 -6.11 -14.99 -2.87
CA LEU A 61 -5.97 -13.82 -3.72
C LEU A 61 -4.51 -13.42 -3.81
N ALA A 62 -4.02 -13.24 -5.02
CA ALA A 62 -2.76 -12.55 -5.28
C ALA A 62 -3.04 -11.11 -5.67
N ILE A 63 -2.49 -10.19 -4.91
CA ILE A 63 -2.55 -8.75 -5.16
C ILE A 63 -1.22 -8.29 -5.72
N TYR A 64 -1.25 -7.36 -6.67
CA TYR A 64 -0.03 -6.87 -7.30
C TYR A 64 -0.08 -5.38 -7.62
N ALA A 65 1.12 -4.80 -7.71
CA ALA A 65 1.36 -3.50 -8.32
C ALA A 65 2.45 -3.66 -9.39
N THR A 66 2.15 -3.25 -10.63
CA THR A 66 3.06 -3.34 -11.77
C THR A 66 3.36 -1.94 -12.30
N ASN A 67 4.62 -1.54 -12.30
CA ASN A 67 5.01 -0.25 -12.84
C ASN A 67 5.10 -0.29 -14.37
N LYS A 68 4.23 0.46 -15.04
CA LYS A 68 4.18 0.66 -16.49
C LYS A 68 4.42 2.13 -16.85
N SER A 69 5.01 2.92 -15.94
CA SER A 69 5.14 4.37 -16.11
C SER A 69 6.33 4.78 -16.99
N ASN A 70 7.10 3.82 -17.53
CA ASN A 70 8.37 4.03 -18.24
C ASN A 70 9.51 4.63 -17.39
N CYS A 71 9.28 4.88 -16.11
CA CYS A 71 10.23 5.48 -15.18
C CYS A 71 10.37 4.60 -13.94
N THR A 72 11.55 4.62 -13.31
CA THR A 72 11.74 3.98 -12.01
C THR A 72 11.19 4.89 -10.91
N LYS A 73 10.31 4.35 -10.06
CA LYS A 73 9.78 5.07 -8.90
C LYS A 73 10.68 4.81 -7.69
N ILE A 74 11.12 5.87 -7.03
CA ILE A 74 12.01 5.82 -5.86
C ILE A 74 11.29 6.46 -4.68
N PHE A 75 11.35 5.80 -3.53
CA PHE A 75 10.67 6.21 -2.31
C PHE A 75 11.68 6.34 -1.19
N PHE A 76 11.83 7.55 -0.67
CA PHE A 76 12.67 7.78 0.50
C PHE A 76 11.84 7.62 1.78
N PRO A 77 12.40 7.00 2.83
CA PRO A 77 11.73 6.92 4.11
C PRO A 77 11.51 8.34 4.67
N LYS A 78 10.25 8.70 4.95
CA LYS A 78 9.88 10.00 5.51
C LYS A 78 9.91 9.93 7.04
N GLN A 79 10.68 10.74 7.74
CA GLN A 79 10.63 10.71 9.20
C GLN A 79 9.28 11.25 9.70
N THR A 80 8.47 10.39 10.31
CA THR A 80 7.18 10.74 10.92
C THR A 80 7.30 10.72 12.45
N LEU A 81 6.60 11.64 13.12
CA LEU A 81 6.61 11.81 14.59
C LEU A 81 6.26 10.52 15.36
N PHE A 82 5.57 9.57 14.71
CA PHE A 82 5.07 8.32 15.31
C PHE A 82 5.76 7.05 14.78
N GLY A 83 6.97 7.14 14.23
CA GLY A 83 7.74 5.98 13.76
C GLY A 83 7.57 5.65 12.27
N GLN A 84 8.33 4.67 11.76
CA GLN A 84 8.46 4.36 10.32
C GLN A 84 7.41 3.39 9.75
N GLU A 85 6.16 3.42 10.22
CA GLU A 85 5.17 2.44 9.73
C GLU A 85 4.73 2.73 8.28
N ASP A 86 4.67 1.67 7.46
CA ASP A 86 4.11 1.64 6.09
C ASP A 86 4.70 2.61 5.05
N GLN A 87 5.94 3.09 5.22
CA GLN A 87 6.55 4.06 4.29
C GLN A 87 6.82 3.52 2.89
N ASN A 88 6.87 2.20 2.75
CA ASN A 88 7.02 1.50 1.49
C ASN A 88 5.70 0.91 0.98
N GLN A 89 4.57 1.22 1.61
CA GLN A 89 3.28 0.74 1.17
C GLN A 89 2.87 1.45 -0.12
N LEU A 90 2.65 0.65 -1.17
CA LEU A 90 2.16 1.13 -2.47
C LEU A 90 0.64 1.19 -2.49
N ALA A 91 -0.01 0.14 -1.97
CA ALA A 91 -1.45 0.05 -1.96
C ALA A 91 -1.96 -0.93 -0.89
N ILE A 92 -3.19 -0.68 -0.42
CA ILE A 92 -3.97 -1.59 0.42
C ILE A 92 -5.14 -2.11 -0.41
N PHE A 93 -5.32 -3.42 -0.39
CA PHE A 93 -6.43 -4.10 -1.04
C PHE A 93 -7.37 -4.60 0.05
N ASP A 94 -8.59 -4.08 0.08
CA ASP A 94 -9.61 -4.38 1.08
C ASP A 94 -10.71 -5.25 0.44
N CYS A 95 -11.00 -6.41 1.03
CA CYS A 95 -12.10 -7.27 0.64
C CYS A 95 -13.34 -6.96 1.51
N LEU A 96 -14.34 -6.31 0.93
CA LEU A 96 -15.48 -5.74 1.66
C LEU A 96 -16.39 -6.81 2.26
N ASN A 97 -16.61 -7.92 1.55
CA ASN A 97 -17.42 -9.04 2.00
C ASN A 97 -16.62 -10.13 2.72
N ALA A 98 -15.35 -9.87 3.06
CA ALA A 98 -14.58 -10.81 3.86
C ALA A 98 -15.05 -10.81 5.33
N ASN A 99 -15.38 -12.00 5.84
CA ASN A 99 -15.92 -12.14 7.20
C ASN A 99 -14.83 -12.18 8.28
N GLY A 100 -13.58 -12.51 7.93
CA GLY A 100 -12.47 -12.62 8.88
C GLY A 100 -12.52 -13.88 9.76
N LYS A 101 -13.33 -14.88 9.40
CA LYS A 101 -13.36 -16.18 10.12
C LYS A 101 -11.98 -16.83 10.05
N ARG A 102 -11.63 -17.64 11.07
CA ARG A 102 -10.30 -18.29 11.19
C ARG A 102 -9.11 -17.33 11.16
N LEU A 103 -9.28 -16.11 11.67
CA LEU A 103 -8.21 -15.09 11.70
C LEU A 103 -7.66 -14.77 10.30
N THR A 104 -8.45 -14.99 9.23
CA THR A 104 -8.04 -14.61 7.88
C THR A 104 -8.13 -13.11 7.71
N SER A 105 -7.12 -12.52 7.07
CA SER A 105 -7.11 -11.08 6.80
C SER A 105 -8.28 -10.67 5.90
N LYS A 106 -8.86 -9.50 6.19
CA LYS A 106 -9.82 -8.84 5.29
C LYS A 106 -9.14 -7.95 4.25
N SER A 107 -7.86 -7.70 4.44
CA SER A 107 -7.06 -6.85 3.56
C SER A 107 -5.66 -7.40 3.36
N GLY A 108 -5.04 -6.98 2.26
CA GLY A 108 -3.65 -7.26 1.94
C GLY A 108 -2.93 -5.99 1.53
N LYS A 109 -1.64 -5.91 1.83
CA LYS A 109 -0.80 -4.77 1.48
C LYS A 109 0.22 -5.18 0.42
N VAL A 110 0.46 -4.29 -0.54
CA VAL A 110 1.59 -4.41 -1.47
C VAL A 110 2.64 -3.37 -1.10
N MET A 111 3.88 -3.86 -0.92
CA MET A 111 5.01 -3.07 -0.41
C MET A 111 6.12 -3.02 -1.47
N ALA A 112 6.73 -1.85 -1.63
CA ALA A 112 7.92 -1.67 -2.45
C ALA A 112 9.14 -2.33 -1.82
N ARG A 113 10.08 -2.79 -2.66
CA ARG A 113 11.31 -3.43 -2.22
C ARG A 113 12.36 -2.40 -1.82
N PRO A 114 13.16 -2.67 -0.77
CA PRO A 114 14.25 -1.76 -0.41
C PRO A 114 15.35 -1.77 -1.48
N PHE A 115 16.07 -0.66 -1.60
CA PHE A 115 17.32 -0.59 -2.35
C PHE A 115 18.46 -0.05 -1.48
N THR A 116 19.66 -0.55 -1.74
CA THR A 116 20.87 -0.19 -1.00
C THR A 116 21.85 0.55 -1.89
N VAL A 117 22.55 1.52 -1.31
CA VAL A 117 23.62 2.26 -1.98
C VAL A 117 24.94 1.96 -1.26
N PRO A 118 26.03 1.68 -2.00
CA PRO A 118 27.34 1.50 -1.40
C PRO A 118 27.87 2.85 -0.89
N TYR A 119 28.16 2.93 0.40
CA TYR A 119 28.75 4.10 1.04
C TYR A 119 30.18 3.79 1.49
N GLN A 120 31.14 4.60 1.09
CA GLN A 120 32.54 4.46 1.50
C GLN A 120 32.79 5.33 2.72
N GLN A 121 33.16 4.69 3.84
CA GLN A 121 33.54 5.38 5.07
C GLN A 121 34.97 5.06 5.45
N ARG A 122 35.69 6.07 5.96
CA ARG A 122 36.99 5.87 6.59
C ARG A 122 36.76 5.52 8.04
N ILE A 123 37.10 4.30 8.42
CA ILE A 123 36.99 3.79 9.78
C ILE A 123 38.41 3.59 10.30
N LYS A 124 38.67 3.97 11.56
CA LYS A 124 39.94 3.62 12.20
C LYS A 124 39.92 2.15 12.59
N ASN A 125 40.91 1.38 12.14
CA ASN A 125 41.10 0.01 12.61
C ASN A 125 41.56 0.00 14.08
N SER A 126 41.63 -1.18 14.69
CA SER A 126 42.13 -1.37 16.06
C SER A 126 43.57 -0.88 16.28
N GLU A 127 44.30 -0.57 15.21
CA GLU A 127 45.67 -0.06 15.20
C GLU A 127 45.74 1.47 14.95
N GLY A 128 44.59 2.15 14.88
CA GLY A 128 44.50 3.60 14.68
C GLY A 128 44.73 4.09 13.25
N LYS A 129 44.88 3.19 12.27
CA LYS A 129 45.05 3.50 10.85
C LYS A 129 43.68 3.69 10.19
N ASP A 130 43.58 4.71 9.34
CA ASP A 130 42.37 4.95 8.55
C ASP A 130 42.26 3.88 7.44
N VAL A 131 41.19 3.08 7.51
CA VAL A 131 40.84 2.06 6.52
C VAL A 131 39.54 2.46 5.84
N THR A 132 39.54 2.53 4.51
CA THR A 132 38.33 2.76 3.73
C THR A 132 37.51 1.47 3.67
N THR A 133 36.33 1.47 4.26
CA THR A 133 35.38 0.36 4.24
C THR A 133 34.15 0.76 3.45
N THR A 134 33.68 -0.14 2.58
CA THR A 134 32.41 0.04 1.86
C THR A 134 31.29 -0.64 2.64
N THR A 135 30.25 0.10 2.99
CA THR A 135 29.07 -0.40 3.70
C THR A 135 27.83 -0.13 2.86
N ASN A 136 26.99 -1.15 2.66
CA ASN A 136 25.72 -0.99 1.96
C ASN A 136 24.68 -0.41 2.92
N ILE A 137 24.20 0.79 2.62
CA ILE A 137 23.17 1.47 3.41
C ILE A 137 21.85 1.42 2.63
N GLN A 138 20.75 1.06 3.30
CA GLN A 138 19.42 1.15 2.71
C GLN A 138 19.05 2.62 2.51
N ALA A 139 18.99 3.05 1.25
CA ALA A 139 18.69 4.43 0.89
C ALA A 139 17.18 4.68 0.80
N GLY A 140 16.40 3.65 0.48
CA GLY A 140 14.94 3.75 0.41
C GLY A 140 14.32 2.51 -0.22
N HIS A 141 13.21 2.71 -0.91
CA HIS A 141 12.52 1.68 -1.66
C HIS A 141 12.44 2.05 -3.14
N ILE A 142 12.27 1.05 -3.99
CA ILE A 142 12.27 1.22 -5.44
C ILE A 142 11.22 0.32 -6.08
N LEU A 143 10.63 0.81 -7.17
CA LEU A 143 9.79 0.05 -8.07
C LEU A 143 10.23 0.37 -9.51
N ARG A 144 11.01 -0.54 -10.11
CA ARG A 144 11.58 -0.32 -11.46
C ARG A 144 10.51 -0.35 -12.53
N ASN A 145 10.78 0.27 -13.67
CA ASN A 145 9.92 0.14 -14.83
C ASN A 145 9.80 -1.34 -15.25
N GLY A 146 8.56 -1.81 -15.45
CA GLY A 146 8.24 -3.22 -15.73
C GLY A 146 8.28 -4.15 -14.52
N GLU A 147 8.66 -3.67 -13.33
CA GLU A 147 8.67 -4.49 -12.12
C GLU A 147 7.26 -4.69 -11.57
N THR A 148 6.93 -5.94 -11.25
CA THR A 148 5.73 -6.31 -10.50
C THR A 148 6.13 -6.73 -9.09
N VAL A 149 5.52 -6.07 -8.10
CA VAL A 149 5.56 -6.51 -6.71
C VAL A 149 4.20 -7.08 -6.33
N SER A 150 4.20 -8.24 -5.68
CA SER A 150 2.98 -8.98 -5.37
C SER A 150 2.98 -9.50 -3.95
N ASN A 151 1.80 -9.63 -3.38
CA ASN A 151 1.56 -10.31 -2.11
C ASN A 151 0.32 -11.21 -2.24
N SER A 152 0.09 -12.11 -1.30
CA SER A 152 -1.08 -12.98 -1.29
C SER A 152 -1.77 -12.97 0.06
N PHE A 153 -3.09 -12.98 0.07
CA PHE A 153 -3.87 -13.17 1.29
C PHE A 153 -5.09 -14.05 1.03
N ILE A 154 -5.65 -14.58 2.11
CA ILE A 154 -6.82 -15.46 2.07
C ILE A 154 -8.04 -14.65 2.47
N ALA A 155 -9.05 -14.64 1.61
CA ALA A 155 -10.36 -14.06 1.91
C ALA A 155 -11.39 -15.18 2.07
N ILE A 156 -12.20 -15.11 3.13
CA ILE A 156 -13.36 -15.98 3.33
C ILE A 156 -14.61 -15.11 3.20
N VAL A 157 -15.48 -15.49 2.27
CA VAL A 157 -16.71 -14.76 1.94
C VAL A 157 -17.93 -15.69 2.08
N PRO A 158 -19.16 -15.15 2.18
CA PRO A 158 -20.38 -15.95 2.24
C PRO A 158 -20.50 -16.95 1.09
N ASN A 159 -21.24 -18.04 1.31
CA ASN A 159 -21.45 -19.06 0.29
C ASN A 159 -22.11 -18.46 -0.96
N GLY A 160 -21.61 -18.81 -2.15
CA GLY A 160 -22.11 -18.29 -3.42
C GLY A 160 -21.69 -16.86 -3.77
N GLU A 161 -20.94 -16.17 -2.90
CA GLU A 161 -20.39 -14.84 -3.19
C GLU A 161 -18.95 -14.91 -3.73
N ARG A 162 -18.58 -13.86 -4.48
CA ARG A 162 -17.20 -13.60 -4.92
C ARG A 162 -16.59 -12.47 -4.10
N PRO A 163 -15.25 -12.41 -3.94
CA PRO A 163 -14.58 -11.32 -3.24
C PRO A 163 -14.86 -9.96 -3.90
N ILE A 164 -15.40 -9.02 -3.13
CA ILE A 164 -15.61 -7.63 -3.56
C ILE A 164 -14.42 -6.81 -3.07
N LEU A 165 -13.57 -6.36 -3.99
CA LEU A 165 -12.26 -5.78 -3.66
C LEU A 165 -12.20 -4.30 -4.02
N LYS A 166 -11.65 -3.52 -3.09
CA LYS A 166 -11.28 -2.12 -3.29
C LYS A 166 -9.79 -1.93 -3.07
N VAL A 167 -9.16 -1.10 -3.88
CA VAL A 167 -7.77 -0.69 -3.67
C VAL A 167 -7.70 0.76 -3.22
N ARG A 168 -7.00 0.98 -2.11
CA ARG A 168 -6.57 2.31 -1.65
C ARG A 168 -5.12 2.48 -2.02
N ILE A 169 -4.87 3.42 -2.93
CA ILE A 169 -3.53 3.67 -3.44
C ILE A 169 -2.89 4.74 -2.56
N ASN A 170 -1.63 4.51 -2.19
CA ASN A 170 -0.82 5.56 -1.58
C ASN A 170 -0.18 6.37 -2.70
N GLU A 171 -0.43 7.67 -2.71
CA GLU A 171 0.14 8.54 -3.73
C GLU A 171 1.66 8.55 -3.65
N ILE A 172 2.27 8.32 -4.82
CA ILE A 172 3.70 8.28 -5.00
C ILE A 172 4.10 9.61 -5.62
N PRO A 173 4.84 10.47 -4.91
CA PRO A 173 5.33 11.70 -5.51
C PRO A 173 6.30 11.35 -6.63
N ASP A 174 6.08 11.93 -7.81
CA ASP A 174 7.06 11.91 -8.88
C ASP A 174 8.19 12.88 -8.51
N LEU A 175 9.43 12.39 -8.55
CA LEU A 175 10.64 13.17 -8.33
C LEU A 175 11.23 13.63 -9.67
#